data_AF-A0A9E0E9X3-F1
#
_entry.id   AF-A0A9E0E9X3-F1
#
_cell.length_a   1.000
_cell.length_b   1.000
_cell.length_c   1.000
_cell.angle_alpha   90.00
_cell.angle_beta   90.00
_cell.angle_gamma   90.00
#
_symmetry.space_group_name_H-M   'P 1'
#
loop_
_entity.id
_entity.type
_entity.pdbx_description
1 polymer ?
#
loop_
_entity_poly.entity_id
_entity_poly.type
_entity_poly.pdbx_seq_one_letter_code
_entity_poly.pdbx_strand_id
1 'polypeptide(L)'
;MKSKFKENGKNRILAVIASAVMFCLVVLLIIVTRKTDAVADTSVIINGKEYSQDNKMKILEIVSEDYYDELGPIIGNSSGSVKWDDIVAKATDKKVASNSDVQKNMDVYLQYVNGILLSGTNYNLCLEYKSGNSYNYYTTSNDAIQKAGTLDVDNIKLIFCKKDGNSYIPMTTKNGSKLRDAFSFFVFGDKGMEGFVDLVIKKPSEVTTKDIDDATIVYFSCKIHNAGILSAYNYLNGTNVSSTEKKWTLGDNDL
;
A
#
# COMPACT_ATOMS: atom_id res chain seq x y z
N MET A 1 49.86 18.16 -1.94
CA MET A 1 49.50 17.27 -3.06
C MET A 1 47.98 17.20 -3.15
N LYS A 2 47.40 17.62 -4.28
CA LYS A 2 45.95 17.51 -4.56
C LYS A 2 45.61 16.03 -4.76
N SER A 3 44.71 15.47 -3.95
CA SER A 3 44.08 14.19 -4.25
C SER A 3 42.72 14.45 -4.88
N LYS A 4 42.58 13.98 -6.12
CA LYS A 4 41.45 14.19 -7.02
C LYS A 4 40.28 13.28 -6.58
N PHE A 5 39.21 13.86 -6.04
CA PHE A 5 37.90 13.22 -6.13
C PHE A 5 37.49 13.22 -7.60
N LYS A 6 37.57 12.03 -8.21
CA LYS A 6 37.13 11.81 -9.58
C LYS A 6 35.63 11.58 -9.51
N GLU A 7 34.87 12.57 -9.93
CA GLU A 7 33.48 12.42 -10.37
C GLU A 7 33.38 11.20 -11.30
N ASN A 8 32.49 10.28 -10.96
CA ASN A 8 31.81 9.43 -11.92
C ASN A 8 30.35 9.34 -11.47
N GLY A 9 29.48 9.88 -12.32
CA GLY A 9 28.07 10.11 -12.04
C GLY A 9 27.17 8.88 -12.16
N LYS A 10 25.91 9.12 -11.77
CA LYS A 10 24.73 8.26 -11.87
C LYS A 10 24.72 7.05 -10.93
N ASN A 11 24.39 7.33 -9.68
CA ASN A 11 23.37 6.64 -8.86
C ASN A 11 23.63 7.01 -7.40
N ARG A 12 23.24 8.24 -7.02
CA ARG A 12 23.25 8.65 -5.62
C ARG A 12 22.04 7.99 -4.95
N ILE A 13 22.27 6.88 -4.25
CA ILE A 13 21.34 6.36 -3.25
C ILE A 13 21.21 7.44 -2.17
N LEU A 14 20.09 8.17 -2.18
CA LEU A 14 19.75 9.09 -1.09
C LEU A 14 19.17 8.25 0.06
N ALA A 15 20.00 7.93 1.04
CA ALA A 15 19.51 7.58 2.36
C ALA A 15 19.11 8.87 3.08
N VAL A 16 17.83 9.26 3.04
CA VAL A 16 17.35 10.45 3.77
C VAL A 16 16.01 10.22 4.47
N ILE A 17 16.08 10.51 5.76
CA ILE A 17 15.02 10.65 6.75
C ILE A 17 13.94 11.62 6.23
N ALA A 18 12.75 11.11 5.86
CA ALA A 18 11.43 11.79 5.89
C ALA A 18 10.38 10.97 5.11
N SER A 19 9.98 9.78 5.56
CA SER A 19 9.24 8.80 4.73
C SER A 19 7.82 9.22 4.28
N ALA A 20 7.06 9.96 5.09
CA ALA A 20 5.77 10.52 4.65
C ALA A 20 5.95 11.66 3.64
N VAL A 21 6.99 12.48 3.84
CA VAL A 21 7.39 13.49 2.87
C VAL A 21 7.93 12.83 1.61
N MET A 22 8.63 11.69 1.69
CA MET A 22 9.18 10.97 0.53
C MET A 22 8.10 10.31 -0.33
N PHE A 23 7.09 9.64 0.25
CA PHE A 23 5.96 9.13 -0.55
C PHE A 23 5.22 10.28 -1.23
N CYS A 24 4.91 11.35 -0.47
CA CYS A 24 4.33 12.56 -1.05
C CYS A 24 5.25 13.22 -2.08
N LEU A 25 6.57 13.23 -1.89
CA LEU A 25 7.55 13.83 -2.81
C LEU A 25 7.73 12.99 -4.06
N VAL A 26 7.71 11.66 -3.98
CA VAL A 26 7.74 10.77 -5.16
C VAL A 26 6.47 10.98 -5.97
N VAL A 27 5.31 10.99 -5.32
CA VAL A 27 4.03 11.32 -5.97
C VAL A 27 4.07 12.72 -6.58
N LEU A 28 4.57 13.74 -5.87
CA LEU A 28 4.71 15.11 -6.37
C LEU A 28 5.72 15.22 -7.52
N LEU A 29 6.85 14.51 -7.49
CA LEU A 29 7.85 14.45 -8.57
C LEU A 29 7.24 13.83 -9.83
N ILE A 30 6.49 12.74 -9.68
CA ILE A 30 5.75 12.11 -10.79
C ILE A 30 4.69 13.07 -11.34
N ILE A 31 4.04 13.88 -10.50
CA ILE A 31 3.08 14.92 -10.94
C ILE A 31 3.79 16.09 -11.65
N VAL A 32 4.91 16.59 -11.12
CA VAL A 32 5.63 17.76 -11.64
C VAL A 32 6.39 17.46 -12.94
N THR A 33 6.83 16.22 -13.15
CA THR A 33 7.54 15.80 -14.38
C THR A 33 6.62 15.46 -15.55
N ARG A 34 5.30 15.68 -15.42
CA ARG A 34 4.33 15.43 -16.48
C ARG A 34 4.49 16.43 -17.64
N LYS A 35 4.82 15.92 -18.83
CA LYS A 35 4.23 16.41 -20.08
C LYS A 35 3.21 15.36 -20.52
N THR A 36 1.94 15.59 -20.24
CA THR A 36 0.87 14.70 -20.70
C THR A 36 0.55 15.04 -22.15
N ASP A 37 1.21 14.35 -23.09
CA ASP A 37 0.64 14.21 -24.42
C ASP A 37 -0.48 13.17 -24.31
N ALA A 38 -1.70 13.58 -24.65
CA ALA A 38 -2.90 12.75 -24.51
C ALA A 38 -2.83 11.57 -25.50
N VAL A 39 -2.24 10.45 -25.05
CA VAL A 39 -2.38 9.15 -25.71
C VAL A 39 -3.60 8.46 -25.10
N ALA A 40 -4.30 7.67 -25.92
CA ALA A 40 -5.62 7.12 -25.66
C ALA A 40 -5.87 6.62 -24.22
N ASP A 41 -7.14 6.65 -23.81
CA ASP A 41 -7.75 6.31 -22.51
C ASP A 41 -7.32 4.98 -21.83
N THR A 42 -6.37 4.25 -22.42
CA THR A 42 -5.85 2.94 -22.02
C THR A 42 -4.36 2.95 -21.64
N SER A 43 -3.65 4.09 -21.76
CA SER A 43 -2.21 4.17 -21.51
C SER A 43 -1.75 5.55 -21.03
N VAL A 44 -0.63 5.63 -20.31
CA VAL A 44 0.00 6.89 -19.87
C VAL A 44 1.50 6.85 -20.13
N ILE A 45 2.06 7.92 -20.69
CA ILE A 45 3.52 8.05 -20.86
C ILE A 45 4.11 8.83 -19.68
N ILE A 46 5.05 8.22 -18.95
CA ILE A 46 5.84 8.88 -17.90
C ILE A 46 7.32 8.73 -18.28
N ASN A 47 8.01 9.87 -18.43
CA ASN A 47 9.43 9.93 -18.79
C ASN A 47 9.77 9.11 -20.06
N GLY A 48 8.92 9.18 -21.08
CA GLY A 48 9.12 8.48 -22.36
C GLY A 48 8.83 6.97 -22.31
N LYS A 49 8.39 6.42 -21.18
CA LYS A 49 7.90 5.05 -21.06
C LYS A 49 6.37 5.05 -21.00
N GLU A 50 5.73 4.22 -21.81
CA GLU A 50 4.28 4.02 -21.83
C GLU A 50 3.87 2.96 -20.80
N TYR A 51 2.83 3.21 -20.03
CA TYR A 51 2.24 2.29 -19.06
C TYR A 51 0.78 2.03 -19.39
N SER A 52 0.37 0.77 -19.30
CA SER A 52 -0.98 0.27 -19.57
C SER A 52 -1.35 -0.89 -18.63
N GLN A 53 -2.56 -1.46 -18.78
CA GLN A 53 -2.90 -2.72 -18.09
C GLN A 53 -1.95 -3.87 -18.46
N ASP A 54 -1.52 -3.93 -19.71
CA ASP A 54 -0.64 -4.98 -20.24
C ASP A 54 0.84 -4.66 -20.03
N ASN A 55 1.18 -3.38 -19.88
CA ASN A 55 2.52 -2.90 -19.58
C ASN A 55 2.53 -2.07 -18.31
N LYS A 56 2.41 -2.75 -17.16
CA LYS A 56 2.29 -2.09 -15.86
C LYS A 56 3.60 -1.44 -15.43
N MET A 57 3.49 -0.37 -14.64
CA MET A 57 4.62 0.20 -13.94
C MET A 57 5.09 -0.77 -12.87
N LYS A 58 6.27 -1.37 -13.07
CA LYS A 58 6.88 -2.25 -12.07
C LYS A 58 7.55 -1.42 -10.97
N ILE A 59 7.19 -1.72 -9.73
CA ILE A 59 7.75 -1.11 -8.53
C ILE A 59 8.41 -2.22 -7.73
N LEU A 60 9.72 -2.11 -7.55
CA LEU A 60 10.45 -2.96 -6.63
C LEU A 60 10.44 -2.29 -5.27
N GLU A 61 9.65 -2.82 -4.34
CA GLU A 61 9.71 -2.45 -2.93
C GLU A 61 10.68 -3.39 -2.19
N ILE A 62 11.73 -2.81 -1.62
CA ILE A 62 12.71 -3.51 -0.80
C ILE A 62 12.32 -3.29 0.67
N VAL A 63 11.99 -4.37 1.37
CA VAL A 63 11.59 -4.37 2.78
C VAL A 63 12.70 -4.99 3.63
N SER A 64 12.99 -4.45 4.81
CA SER A 64 13.99 -5.05 5.69
C SER A 64 13.64 -6.50 6.06
N GLU A 65 14.65 -7.31 6.38
CA GLU A 65 14.54 -8.77 6.52
C GLU A 65 13.44 -9.25 7.47
N ASP A 66 13.17 -8.48 8.52
CA ASP A 66 12.22 -8.82 9.59
C ASP A 66 10.95 -7.94 9.57
N TYR A 67 10.70 -7.16 8.51
CA TYR A 67 9.60 -6.19 8.47
C TYR A 67 8.59 -6.47 7.37
N TYR A 68 7.36 -6.09 7.69
CA TYR A 68 6.14 -6.32 6.92
C TYR A 68 5.40 -5.00 6.64
N ASP A 69 6.08 -3.86 6.86
CA ASP A 69 5.58 -2.55 6.45
C ASP A 69 5.83 -2.42 4.95
N GLU A 70 4.77 -2.59 4.18
CA GLU A 70 4.81 -2.58 2.73
C GLU A 70 3.64 -1.77 2.15
N LEU A 71 3.74 -1.42 0.87
CA LEU A 71 2.71 -0.70 0.12
C LEU A 71 1.56 -1.61 -0.32
N GLY A 72 1.71 -2.93 -0.21
CA GLY A 72 0.72 -3.93 -0.61
C GLY A 72 -0.73 -3.58 -0.21
N PRO A 73 -0.98 -3.20 1.06
CA PRO A 73 -2.32 -2.84 1.53
C PRO A 73 -3.01 -1.65 0.82
N ILE A 74 -2.28 -0.79 0.11
CA ILE A 74 -2.86 0.29 -0.71
C ILE A 74 -3.00 -0.05 -2.19
N ILE A 75 -2.54 -1.23 -2.60
CA ILE A 75 -2.69 -1.77 -3.96
C ILE A 75 -3.90 -2.70 -4.05
N GLY A 76 -4.16 -3.49 -3.00
CA GLY A 76 -5.33 -4.37 -2.98
C GLY A 76 -5.40 -5.27 -1.76
N ASN A 77 -6.54 -5.92 -1.59
CA ASN A 77 -6.83 -6.77 -0.42
C ASN A 77 -5.93 -7.99 -0.29
N SER A 78 -5.39 -8.48 -1.41
CA SER A 78 -4.60 -9.70 -1.52
C SER A 78 -3.10 -9.43 -1.71
N SER A 79 -2.67 -8.19 -1.51
CA SER A 79 -1.30 -7.72 -1.77
C SER A 79 -0.52 -7.52 -0.48
N GLY A 80 0.75 -7.91 -0.47
CA GLY A 80 1.62 -7.86 0.70
C GLY A 80 1.67 -9.17 1.50
N SER A 81 2.48 -9.15 2.55
CA SER A 81 2.68 -10.14 3.59
C SER A 81 1.53 -10.27 4.58
N VAL A 82 0.81 -9.17 4.88
CA VAL A 82 -0.44 -9.19 5.65
C VAL A 82 -1.56 -8.79 4.71
N LYS A 83 -2.37 -9.77 4.31
CA LYS A 83 -3.49 -9.56 3.38
C LYS A 83 -4.79 -9.46 4.14
N TRP A 84 -5.64 -8.52 3.73
CA TRP A 84 -6.99 -8.42 4.28
C TRP A 84 -7.78 -9.72 4.10
N ASP A 85 -7.68 -10.31 2.91
CA ASP A 85 -8.41 -11.53 2.57
C ASP A 85 -8.03 -12.71 3.50
N ASP A 86 -6.76 -12.78 3.93
CA ASP A 86 -6.29 -13.79 4.87
C ASP A 86 -6.82 -13.55 6.30
N ILE A 87 -6.97 -12.28 6.71
CA ILE A 87 -7.56 -11.92 8.01
C ILE A 87 -9.02 -12.35 8.07
N VAL A 88 -9.81 -11.98 7.06
CA VAL A 88 -11.25 -12.30 7.06
C VAL A 88 -11.49 -13.80 6.90
N ALA A 89 -10.61 -14.52 6.22
CA ALA A 89 -10.68 -15.98 6.07
C ALA A 89 -10.53 -16.75 7.41
N LYS A 90 -9.99 -16.11 8.46
CA LYS A 90 -9.91 -16.72 9.80
C LYS A 90 -11.25 -16.72 10.55
N ALA A 91 -12.30 -16.06 10.05
CA ALA A 91 -13.61 -16.06 10.67
C ALA A 91 -14.34 -17.41 10.47
N THR A 92 -14.45 -18.21 11.54
CA THR A 92 -14.92 -19.61 11.48
C THR A 92 -16.38 -19.78 11.04
N ASP A 93 -17.22 -18.77 11.28
CA ASP A 93 -18.65 -18.76 10.88
C ASP A 93 -19.00 -17.61 9.94
N LYS A 94 -17.99 -17.01 9.27
CA LYS A 94 -18.14 -15.79 8.47
C LYS A 94 -18.67 -14.57 9.24
N LYS A 95 -18.86 -14.70 10.55
CA LYS A 95 -19.24 -13.61 11.45
C LYS A 95 -18.05 -13.19 12.28
N VAL A 96 -17.84 -11.88 12.37
CA VAL A 96 -16.83 -11.26 13.21
C VAL A 96 -17.54 -10.52 14.33
N ALA A 97 -17.29 -10.97 15.56
CA ALA A 97 -17.84 -10.38 16.78
C ALA A 97 -16.88 -9.37 17.40
N SER A 98 -17.41 -8.48 18.24
CA SER A 98 -16.60 -7.56 19.04
C SER A 98 -15.61 -8.32 19.93
N ASN A 99 -14.40 -7.79 20.06
CA ASN A 99 -13.24 -8.31 20.78
C ASN A 99 -12.72 -9.68 20.29
N SER A 100 -13.20 -10.19 19.15
CA SER A 100 -12.61 -11.36 18.51
C SER A 100 -11.21 -11.05 17.96
N ASP A 101 -10.35 -12.07 17.86
CA ASP A 101 -9.00 -11.87 17.30
C ASP A 101 -9.06 -11.45 15.83
N VAL A 102 -10.05 -11.91 15.08
CA VAL A 102 -10.29 -11.46 13.70
C VAL A 102 -10.57 -9.95 13.67
N GLN A 103 -11.47 -9.44 14.52
CA GLN A 103 -11.73 -8.00 14.60
C GLN A 103 -10.46 -7.22 14.95
N LYS A 104 -9.73 -7.64 16.00
CA LYS A 104 -8.52 -6.92 16.42
C LYS A 104 -7.52 -6.79 15.27
N ASN A 105 -7.36 -7.85 14.48
CA ASN A 105 -6.47 -7.84 13.33
C ASN A 105 -7.04 -7.03 12.14
N MET A 106 -8.36 -6.99 11.94
CA MET A 106 -9.01 -6.05 10.99
C MET A 106 -8.73 -4.59 11.37
N ASP A 107 -8.87 -4.24 12.66
CA ASP A 107 -8.59 -2.89 13.15
C ASP A 107 -7.11 -2.53 13.04
N VAL A 108 -6.21 -3.45 13.35
CA VAL A 108 -4.77 -3.28 13.14
C VAL A 108 -4.46 -2.99 11.66
N TYR A 109 -5.04 -3.76 10.74
CA TYR A 109 -4.84 -3.54 9.30
C TYR A 109 -5.33 -2.16 8.87
N LEU A 110 -6.56 -1.79 9.26
CA LEU A 110 -7.13 -0.48 8.93
C LEU A 110 -6.34 0.68 9.55
N GLN A 111 -5.87 0.53 10.80
CA GLN A 111 -5.04 1.53 11.46
C GLN A 111 -3.68 1.67 10.80
N TYR A 112 -3.08 0.58 10.35
CA TYR A 112 -1.84 0.62 9.59
C TYR A 112 -2.05 1.39 8.28
N VAL A 113 -3.07 1.04 7.48
CA VAL A 113 -3.32 1.74 6.22
C VAL A 113 -3.68 3.21 6.45
N ASN A 114 -4.64 3.51 7.32
CA ASN A 114 -5.15 4.87 7.51
C ASN A 114 -4.19 5.76 8.32
N GLY A 115 -3.62 5.22 9.38
CA GLY A 115 -2.76 5.96 10.31
C GLY A 115 -1.31 6.08 9.85
N ILE A 116 -0.83 5.13 9.04
CA ILE A 116 0.55 5.11 8.55
C ILE A 116 0.61 5.39 7.05
N LEU A 117 0.01 4.56 6.19
CA LEU A 117 0.15 4.66 4.72
C LEU A 117 -0.52 5.92 4.15
N LEU A 118 -1.76 6.18 4.54
CA LEU A 118 -2.58 7.30 4.09
C LEU A 118 -2.57 8.50 5.07
N SER A 119 -1.69 8.45 6.06
CA SER A 119 -1.55 9.50 7.07
C SER A 119 -1.31 10.87 6.44
N GLY A 120 -2.03 11.88 6.90
CA GLY A 120 -1.94 13.24 6.35
C GLY A 120 -2.58 13.43 4.97
N THR A 121 -3.19 12.38 4.40
CA THR A 121 -4.02 12.50 3.21
C THR A 121 -5.49 12.71 3.59
N ASN A 122 -6.32 13.14 2.64
CA ASN A 122 -7.78 13.16 2.80
C ASN A 122 -8.45 11.82 2.43
N TYR A 123 -7.65 10.77 2.22
CA TYR A 123 -8.10 9.46 1.76
C TYR A 123 -7.97 8.43 2.87
N ASN A 124 -8.90 7.48 2.89
CA ASN A 124 -8.95 6.42 3.87
C ASN A 124 -9.34 5.11 3.20
N LEU A 125 -8.82 4.00 3.70
CA LEU A 125 -9.38 2.69 3.50
C LEU A 125 -10.58 2.51 4.43
N CYS A 126 -11.73 2.19 3.84
CA CYS A 126 -12.99 1.99 4.55
C CYS A 126 -13.49 0.55 4.39
N LEU A 127 -14.15 0.08 5.44
CA LEU A 127 -15.12 -1.00 5.37
C LEU A 127 -16.42 -0.46 4.82
N GLU A 128 -16.75 -0.87 3.61
CA GLU A 128 -18.11 -0.83 3.12
C GLU A 128 -18.88 -1.99 3.75
N TYR A 129 -19.96 -1.63 4.43
CA TYR A 129 -20.90 -2.57 5.01
C TYR A 129 -22.31 -2.28 4.50
N LYS A 130 -22.96 -3.31 3.96
CA LYS A 130 -24.34 -3.21 3.49
C LYS A 130 -25.31 -3.44 4.66
N SER A 131 -26.12 -2.43 4.97
CA SER A 131 -27.19 -2.52 5.97
C SER A 131 -28.53 -2.23 5.29
N GLY A 132 -29.32 -3.27 5.04
CA GLY A 132 -30.56 -3.17 4.25
C GLY A 132 -30.27 -2.71 2.81
N ASN A 133 -30.87 -1.59 2.40
CA ASN A 133 -30.71 -0.99 1.06
C ASN A 133 -29.60 0.08 1.01
N SER A 134 -28.93 0.36 2.11
CA SER A 134 -27.91 1.41 2.21
C SER A 134 -26.53 0.83 2.46
N TYR A 135 -25.51 1.53 1.98
CA TYR A 135 -24.11 1.25 2.29
C TYR A 135 -23.61 2.25 3.31
N ASN A 136 -22.94 1.74 4.33
CA ASN A 136 -22.25 2.54 5.34
C ASN A 136 -20.74 2.30 5.20
N TYR A 137 -19.95 3.32 5.56
CA TYR A 137 -18.51 3.33 5.37
C TYR A 137 -17.82 3.65 6.69
N TYR A 138 -16.98 2.74 7.16
CA TYR A 138 -16.31 2.84 8.45
C TYR A 138 -14.80 2.71 8.28
N THR A 139 -14.01 3.52 8.98
CA THR A 139 -12.54 3.43 8.96
C THR A 139 -11.99 2.48 10.03
N THR A 140 -12.85 1.92 10.87
CA THR A 140 -12.54 0.85 11.83
C THR A 140 -13.62 -0.23 11.78
N SER A 141 -13.24 -1.47 12.06
CA SER A 141 -14.19 -2.58 12.21
C SER A 141 -14.97 -2.46 13.52
N ASN A 142 -14.38 -1.91 14.58
CA ASN A 142 -15.07 -1.63 15.83
C ASN A 142 -16.29 -0.72 15.64
N ASP A 143 -16.17 0.40 14.92
CA ASP A 143 -17.30 1.30 14.67
C ASP A 143 -18.41 0.62 13.86
N ALA A 144 -18.02 -0.22 12.89
CA ALA A 144 -18.95 -0.99 12.09
C ALA A 144 -19.71 -2.03 12.96
N ILE A 145 -19.01 -2.74 13.84
CA ILE A 145 -19.61 -3.71 14.79
C ILE A 145 -20.52 -3.01 15.79
N GLN A 146 -20.14 -1.85 16.33
CA GLN A 146 -21.00 -1.11 17.25
C GLN A 146 -22.34 -0.71 16.64
N LYS A 147 -22.40 -0.57 15.30
CA LYS A 147 -23.66 -0.30 14.58
C LYS A 147 -24.38 -1.56 14.12
N ALA A 148 -23.65 -2.59 13.70
CA ALA A 148 -24.23 -3.80 13.11
C ALA A 148 -24.43 -4.96 14.10
N GLY A 149 -23.86 -4.89 15.30
CA GLY A 149 -23.80 -5.98 16.28
C GLY A 149 -22.75 -7.04 15.94
N THR A 150 -22.77 -7.55 14.71
CA THR A 150 -21.73 -8.45 14.16
C THR A 150 -21.46 -8.10 12.71
N LEU A 151 -20.28 -8.44 12.24
CA LEU A 151 -19.83 -8.20 10.87
C LEU A 151 -19.88 -9.50 10.07
N ASP A 152 -20.66 -9.53 9.00
CA ASP A 152 -20.67 -10.64 8.05
C ASP A 152 -19.61 -10.39 6.98
N VAL A 153 -18.57 -11.23 6.93
CA VAL A 153 -17.45 -11.04 6.00
C VAL A 153 -17.88 -11.13 4.54
N ASP A 154 -18.96 -11.85 4.21
CA ASP A 154 -19.49 -11.90 2.84
C ASP A 154 -20.13 -10.56 2.42
N ASN A 155 -20.53 -9.72 3.39
CA ASN A 155 -21.16 -8.41 3.17
C ASN A 155 -20.20 -7.23 3.38
N ILE A 156 -18.91 -7.51 3.60
CA ILE A 156 -17.90 -6.50 3.85
C ILE A 156 -16.97 -6.40 2.65
N LYS A 157 -16.65 -5.16 2.29
CA LYS A 157 -15.71 -4.85 1.21
C LYS A 157 -14.78 -3.73 1.63
N LEU A 158 -13.48 -3.87 1.34
CA LEU A 158 -12.53 -2.79 1.51
C LEU A 158 -12.50 -1.85 0.31
N ILE A 159 -12.82 -0.59 0.51
CA ILE A 159 -12.80 0.42 -0.55
C ILE A 159 -12.01 1.64 -0.10
N PHE A 160 -11.49 2.39 -1.06
CA PHE A 160 -10.95 3.72 -0.74
C PHE A 160 -12.06 4.76 -0.71
N CYS A 161 -12.02 5.62 0.30
CA CYS A 161 -12.91 6.75 0.46
C CYS A 161 -12.12 8.04 0.57
N LYS A 162 -12.80 9.15 0.24
CA LYS A 162 -12.38 10.49 0.63
C LYS A 162 -13.19 10.94 1.83
N LYS A 163 -12.54 11.58 2.81
CA LYS A 163 -13.23 12.21 3.93
C LYS A 163 -13.97 13.46 3.44
N ASP A 164 -15.24 13.58 3.79
CA ASP A 164 -16.10 14.73 3.50
C ASP A 164 -16.88 15.12 4.77
N GLY A 165 -16.39 16.14 5.47
CA GLY A 165 -16.86 16.49 6.81
C GLY A 165 -16.74 15.31 7.78
N ASN A 166 -17.88 14.85 8.29
CA ASN A 166 -18.00 13.72 9.21
C ASN A 166 -18.30 12.38 8.49
N SER A 167 -18.36 12.40 7.16
CA SER A 167 -18.71 11.25 6.34
C SER A 167 -17.53 10.80 5.48
N TYR A 168 -17.63 9.58 4.96
CA TYR A 168 -16.69 9.02 4.00
C TYR A 168 -17.41 8.71 2.69
N ILE A 169 -16.89 9.26 1.59
CA ILE A 169 -17.45 9.06 0.26
C ILE A 169 -16.56 8.10 -0.52
N PRO A 170 -17.10 6.99 -1.06
CA PRO A 170 -16.35 6.07 -1.90
C PRO A 170 -15.68 6.77 -3.07
N MET A 171 -14.41 6.44 -3.29
CA MET A 171 -13.74 6.77 -4.53
C MET A 171 -14.22 5.82 -5.63
N THR A 172 -14.41 6.38 -6.81
CA THR A 172 -14.81 5.63 -8.00
C THR A 172 -13.78 5.76 -9.10
N THR A 173 -13.62 4.68 -9.85
CA THR A 173 -12.94 4.62 -11.15
C THR A 173 -13.68 5.46 -12.19
N LYS A 174 -13.07 5.64 -13.37
CA LYS A 174 -13.72 6.30 -14.51
C LYS A 174 -15.04 5.63 -14.91
N ASN A 175 -15.12 4.30 -14.78
CA ASN A 175 -16.30 3.49 -15.11
C ASN A 175 -17.35 3.42 -13.99
N GLY A 176 -17.16 4.17 -12.89
CA GLY A 176 -18.11 4.22 -11.77
C GLY A 176 -17.98 3.08 -10.75
N SER A 177 -17.11 2.09 -10.99
CA SER A 177 -16.79 1.05 -10.00
C SER A 177 -15.99 1.64 -8.84
N LYS A 178 -16.12 1.09 -7.64
CA LYS A 178 -15.39 1.57 -6.44
C LYS A 178 -13.91 1.21 -6.53
N LEU A 179 -13.05 2.20 -6.25
CA LEU A 179 -11.58 2.07 -6.32
C LEU A 179 -11.05 1.07 -5.26
N ARG A 180 -10.18 0.16 -5.69
CA ARG A 180 -9.51 -0.89 -4.89
C ARG A 180 -7.98 -0.83 -4.94
N ASP A 181 -7.41 -0.14 -5.93
CA ASP A 181 -5.98 0.16 -6.00
C ASP A 181 -5.76 1.67 -5.93
N ALA A 182 -5.51 2.16 -4.71
CA ALA A 182 -5.25 3.58 -4.47
C ALA A 182 -3.85 3.99 -4.89
N PHE A 183 -2.89 3.07 -4.84
CA PHE A 183 -1.52 3.38 -5.20
C PHE A 183 -1.42 3.79 -6.67
N SER A 184 -2.00 3.02 -7.60
CA SER A 184 -2.06 3.38 -9.02
C SER A 184 -2.74 4.74 -9.20
N PHE A 185 -3.85 4.97 -8.50
CA PHE A 185 -4.52 6.26 -8.52
C PHE A 185 -3.60 7.42 -8.08
N PHE A 186 -2.81 7.26 -7.03
CA PHE A 186 -1.90 8.32 -6.56
C PHE A 186 -0.74 8.58 -7.51
N VAL A 187 -0.17 7.54 -8.11
CA VAL A 187 0.94 7.66 -9.08
C VAL A 187 0.46 8.33 -10.36
N PHE A 188 -0.62 7.83 -10.97
CA PHE A 188 -1.09 8.30 -12.26
C PHE A 188 -2.01 9.52 -12.15
N GLY A 189 -2.62 9.76 -10.99
CA GLY A 189 -3.57 10.87 -10.77
C GLY A 189 -4.85 10.73 -11.58
N ASP A 190 -5.13 9.55 -12.14
CA ASP A 190 -6.28 9.26 -12.99
C ASP A 190 -7.00 8.00 -12.50
N LYS A 191 -8.33 8.12 -12.41
CA LYS A 191 -9.27 7.07 -11.98
C LYS A 191 -9.44 5.95 -13.02
N GLY A 192 -8.99 6.13 -14.26
CA GLY A 192 -8.98 5.11 -15.30
C GLY A 192 -7.78 4.15 -15.20
N MET A 193 -6.78 4.48 -14.38
CA MET A 193 -5.49 3.79 -14.35
C MET A 193 -5.37 2.79 -13.18
N GLU A 194 -6.50 2.36 -12.62
CA GLU A 194 -6.52 1.33 -11.57
C GLU A 194 -5.83 0.05 -12.07
N GLY A 195 -4.93 -0.54 -11.29
CA GLY A 195 -4.24 -1.78 -11.66
C GLY A 195 -3.08 -1.62 -12.64
N PHE A 196 -2.62 -0.38 -12.91
CA PHE A 196 -1.47 -0.10 -13.78
C PHE A 196 -0.12 -0.25 -13.05
N VAL A 197 -0.13 -0.61 -11.77
CA VAL A 197 1.08 -0.91 -11.00
C VAL A 197 1.23 -2.42 -10.81
N ASP A 198 2.47 -2.88 -10.95
CA ASP A 198 2.92 -4.21 -10.53
C ASP A 198 3.92 -4.03 -9.37
N LEU A 199 3.51 -4.41 -8.16
CA LEU A 199 4.37 -4.30 -6.98
C LEU A 199 5.08 -5.63 -6.72
N VAL A 200 6.41 -5.57 -6.79
CA VAL A 200 7.30 -6.67 -6.44
C VAL A 200 7.94 -6.32 -5.10
N ILE A 201 7.66 -7.13 -4.07
CA ILE A 201 8.19 -6.94 -2.72
C ILE A 201 9.30 -7.95 -2.50
N LYS A 202 10.48 -7.49 -2.08
CA LYS A 202 11.65 -8.34 -1.82
C LYS A 202 12.41 -7.91 -0.59
N LYS A 203 13.05 -8.87 0.07
CA LYS A 203 14.07 -8.57 1.07
C LYS A 203 15.40 -8.22 0.41
N PRO A 204 16.30 -7.45 1.05
CA PRO A 204 17.61 -7.10 0.50
C PRO A 204 18.39 -8.31 -0.03
N SER A 205 18.38 -9.42 0.71
CA SER A 205 19.05 -10.67 0.32
C SER A 205 18.46 -11.35 -0.92
N GLU A 206 17.26 -10.97 -1.36
CA GLU A 206 16.55 -11.58 -2.49
C GLU A 206 16.56 -10.70 -3.75
N VAL A 207 17.12 -9.49 -3.65
CA VAL A 207 17.20 -8.51 -4.75
C VAL A 207 18.32 -8.88 -5.70
N THR A 208 17.97 -9.03 -6.97
CA THR A 208 18.90 -9.24 -8.08
C THR A 208 19.07 -7.97 -8.91
N THR A 209 20.15 -7.88 -9.69
CA THR A 209 20.33 -6.78 -10.66
C THR A 209 19.18 -6.69 -11.65
N LYS A 210 18.63 -7.85 -12.08
CA LYS A 210 17.47 -7.89 -12.97
C LYS A 210 16.24 -7.23 -12.36
N ASP A 211 15.99 -7.40 -11.06
CA ASP A 211 14.86 -6.76 -10.39
C ASP A 211 14.99 -5.23 -10.43
N ILE A 212 16.21 -4.73 -10.24
CA ILE A 212 16.53 -3.29 -10.30
C ILE A 212 16.37 -2.76 -11.72
N ASP A 213 16.90 -3.47 -12.72
CA ASP A 213 16.86 -3.07 -14.12
C ASP A 213 15.44 -3.09 -14.71
N ASP A 214 14.63 -4.07 -14.30
CA ASP A 214 13.22 -4.20 -14.72
C ASP A 214 12.31 -3.18 -14.00
N ALA A 215 12.71 -2.67 -12.83
CA ALA A 215 11.89 -1.76 -12.05
C ALA A 215 11.86 -0.35 -12.65
N THR A 216 10.67 0.24 -12.73
CA THR A 216 10.52 1.67 -12.98
C THR A 216 10.89 2.48 -11.74
N ILE A 217 10.51 1.97 -10.56
CA ILE A 217 10.78 2.61 -9.26
C ILE A 217 11.35 1.55 -8.33
N VAL A 218 12.47 1.88 -7.67
CA VAL A 218 12.97 1.13 -6.52
C VAL A 218 12.62 1.92 -5.26
N TYR A 219 11.84 1.33 -4.38
CA TYR A 219 11.37 1.91 -3.13
C TYR A 219 11.91 1.13 -1.95
N PHE A 220 12.59 1.79 -1.01
CA PHE A 220 13.00 1.16 0.24
C PHE A 220 11.97 1.48 1.33
N SER A 221 11.33 0.45 1.88
CA SER A 221 10.33 0.63 2.94
C SER A 221 10.97 1.17 4.21
N CYS A 222 10.76 2.46 4.48
CA CYS A 222 11.44 3.18 5.55
C CYS A 222 10.51 3.56 6.71
N LYS A 223 9.24 3.11 6.70
CA LYS A 223 8.28 3.54 7.73
C LYS A 223 8.50 2.92 9.11
N ILE A 224 8.15 3.70 10.13
CA ILE A 224 8.35 3.41 11.54
C ILE A 224 7.67 2.06 11.84
N HIS A 225 8.36 1.19 12.58
CA HIS A 225 7.83 -0.10 13.02
C HIS A 225 6.38 0.01 13.51
N ASN A 226 5.44 -0.64 12.83
CA ASN A 226 4.09 -0.80 13.32
C ASN A 226 3.97 -2.15 14.03
N ALA A 227 4.05 -2.12 15.37
CA ALA A 227 3.91 -3.32 16.19
C ALA A 227 2.58 -4.05 15.96
N GLY A 228 1.54 -3.30 15.56
CA GLY A 228 0.25 -3.87 15.17
C GLY A 228 0.38 -4.77 13.95
N ILE A 229 0.91 -4.27 12.82
CA ILE A 229 0.93 -5.06 11.58
C ILE A 229 1.81 -6.32 11.72
N LEU A 230 2.89 -6.25 12.49
CA LEU A 230 3.69 -7.42 12.86
C LEU A 230 2.89 -8.42 13.70
N SER A 231 2.09 -7.94 14.66
CA SER A 231 1.17 -8.79 15.42
C SER A 231 0.15 -9.49 14.52
N ALA A 232 -0.37 -8.80 13.49
CA ALA A 232 -1.26 -9.41 12.52
C ALA A 232 -0.56 -10.46 11.66
N TYR A 233 0.67 -10.19 11.22
CA TYR A 233 1.49 -11.18 10.52
C TYR A 233 1.68 -12.45 11.37
N ASN A 234 2.06 -12.29 12.64
CA ASN A 234 2.25 -13.39 13.57
C ASN A 234 0.97 -14.21 13.78
N TYR A 235 -0.17 -13.53 13.95
CA TYR A 235 -1.48 -14.16 14.08
C TYR A 235 -1.83 -15.02 12.84
N LEU A 236 -1.59 -14.49 11.64
CA LEU A 236 -1.92 -15.19 10.39
C LEU A 236 -1.07 -16.44 10.21
N ASN A 237 0.24 -16.33 10.47
CA ASN A 237 1.24 -17.36 10.20
C ASN A 237 1.51 -18.30 11.38
N GLY A 238 0.94 -18.03 12.57
CA GLY A 238 1.24 -18.79 13.78
C GLY A 238 2.70 -18.62 14.25
N THR A 239 3.31 -17.48 13.94
CA THR A 239 4.70 -17.15 14.30
C THR A 239 4.75 -16.25 15.54
N ASN A 240 5.94 -16.08 16.10
CA ASN A 240 6.18 -15.15 17.21
C ASN A 240 7.42 -14.28 16.94
N VAL A 241 7.43 -13.63 15.79
CA VAL A 241 8.50 -12.72 15.39
C VAL A 241 8.40 -11.45 16.25
N SER A 242 9.49 -11.06 16.90
CA SER A 242 9.50 -9.97 17.90
C SER A 242 10.45 -8.83 17.53
N SER A 243 10.84 -8.69 16.27
CA SER A 243 11.91 -7.76 15.90
C SER A 243 11.48 -6.31 16.10
N THR A 244 12.18 -5.60 16.98
CA THR A 244 12.05 -4.16 17.20
C THR A 244 13.07 -3.35 16.38
N GLU A 245 14.00 -4.03 15.71
CA GLU A 245 15.11 -3.41 14.97
C GLU A 245 15.09 -3.75 13.48
N LYS A 246 15.12 -2.70 12.66
CA LYS A 246 15.22 -2.83 11.19
C LYS A 246 16.55 -3.44 10.81
N LYS A 247 16.52 -4.73 10.46
CA LYS A 247 17.67 -5.42 9.89
C LYS A 247 17.72 -5.19 8.39
N TRP A 248 18.57 -4.25 8.01
CA TRP A 248 19.06 -4.11 6.65
C TRP A 248 20.38 -4.87 6.56
N THR A 249 20.31 -6.13 6.17
CA THR A 249 21.52 -6.88 5.80
C THR A 249 21.93 -6.46 4.39
N LEU A 250 23.23 -6.42 4.15
CA LEU A 250 23.75 -6.20 2.81
C LEU A 250 23.19 -7.27 1.87
N GLY A 251 22.54 -6.84 0.79
CA GLY A 251 22.21 -7.72 -0.32
C GLY A 251 23.46 -8.00 -1.16
N ASP A 252 23.39 -9.01 -2.02
CA ASP A 252 24.50 -9.40 -2.92
C ASP A 252 24.96 -8.26 -3.86
N ASN A 253 24.14 -7.22 -4.01
CA ASN A 253 24.36 -6.08 -4.90
C ASN A 253 24.65 -4.76 -4.15
N ASP A 254 24.78 -4.78 -2.82
CA ASP A 254 25.21 -3.60 -2.06
C ASP A 254 26.72 -3.38 -2.25
N LEU A 255 27.08 -2.23 -2.83
CA LEU A 255 28.47 -1.78 -3.11
C LEU A 255 29.11 -1.05 -1.93
#